data_AF-A0A350CIL6-F1
#
_entry.id   AF-A0A350CIL6-F1
#
_cell.length_a   1.000
_cell.length_b   1.000
_cell.length_c   1.000
_cell.angle_alpha   90.00
_cell.angle_beta   90.00
_cell.angle_gamma   90.00
#
_symmetry.space_group_name_H-M   'P 1'
#
loop_
_entity.id
_entity.type
_entity.pdbx_description
1 polymer ?
#
loop_
_entity_poly.entity_id
_entity_poly.type
_entity_poly.pdbx_seq_one_letter_code
_entity_poly.pdbx_strand_id
1 'polypeptide(L)' 'FQISTYAVADGAPDGAYAITVSWPETRNAGSSEPEYGKERLPKRYQIAEQSGFVVTVSEDLQDPLNLELKSK' A
#
# COMPACT_ATOMS: atom_id res chain seq x y z
N PHE A 1 -35.94 8.25 10.50
CA PHE A 1 -34.52 8.28 10.89
C PHE A 1 -33.72 7.75 9.72
N GLN A 2 -33.02 8.62 8.99
CA GLN A 2 -32.17 8.20 7.88
C GLN A 2 -30.80 7.91 8.47
N ILE A 3 -30.47 6.62 8.59
CA ILE A 3 -29.13 6.15 8.92
C ILE A 3 -28.25 6.58 7.75
N SER A 4 -27.21 7.36 8.03
CA SER A 4 -26.34 8.00 7.04
C SER A 4 -25.85 6.98 6.03
N THR A 5 -26.24 7.21 4.80
CA THR A 5 -26.07 6.34 3.64
C THR A 5 -24.78 6.78 2.98
N TYR A 6 -23.80 5.88 2.92
CA TYR A 6 -22.55 6.01 2.16
C TYR A 6 -22.68 7.03 1.01
N ALA A 7 -21.93 8.13 1.07
CA ALA A 7 -21.82 9.05 -0.05
C ALA A 7 -20.80 8.50 -1.04
N VAL A 8 -20.97 8.74 -2.34
CA VAL A 8 -19.97 8.36 -3.37
C VAL A 8 -18.59 8.97 -3.08
N ALA A 9 -18.55 10.08 -2.34
CA ALA A 9 -17.34 10.73 -1.86
C ALA A 9 -16.77 10.18 -0.52
N ASP A 10 -17.41 9.18 0.10
CA ASP A 10 -16.86 8.49 1.29
C ASP A 10 -15.73 7.50 0.91
N GLY A 11 -15.46 7.32 -0.39
CA GLY A 11 -14.35 6.54 -0.92
C GLY A 11 -13.16 7.38 -1.41
N ALA A 12 -12.06 6.71 -1.78
CA ALA A 12 -10.99 7.36 -2.52
C ALA A 12 -11.51 7.76 -3.92
N PRO A 13 -11.33 9.02 -4.37
CA PRO A 13 -11.79 9.43 -5.69
C PRO A 13 -11.08 8.66 -6.79
N ASP A 14 -11.70 8.59 -7.96
CA ASP A 14 -11.09 7.93 -9.12
C ASP A 14 -9.73 8.52 -9.46
N GLY A 15 -8.75 7.66 -9.68
CA GLY A 15 -7.39 8.11 -9.95
C GLY A 15 -6.32 7.04 -9.74
N ALA A 16 -5.09 7.40 -10.11
CA ALA A 16 -3.92 6.56 -9.91
C ALA A 16 -3.30 6.84 -8.52
N TYR A 17 -3.17 5.80 -7.72
CA TYR A 17 -2.60 5.86 -6.38
C TYR A 17 -1.32 5.03 -6.30
N ALA A 18 -0.29 5.62 -5.71
CA ALA A 18 0.91 4.88 -5.35
C ALA A 18 0.68 4.15 -4.01
N ILE A 19 1.06 2.88 -3.96
CA ILE A 19 0.86 2.04 -2.77
C ILE A 19 2.16 1.85 -2.01
N THR A 20 2.10 1.95 -0.69
CA THR A 20 3.16 1.51 0.22
C THR A 20 2.74 0.23 0.94
N VAL A 21 3.67 -0.71 1.10
CA VAL A 21 3.45 -1.96 1.83
C VAL A 21 4.29 -1.93 3.11
N SER A 22 3.62 -1.99 4.24
CA SER A 22 4.23 -2.07 5.58
C SER A 22 4.07 -3.48 6.15
N TRP A 23 5.08 -3.96 6.84
CA TRP A 23 4.96 -5.24 7.57
C TRP A 23 4.32 -4.98 8.95
N PRO A 24 3.32 -5.77 9.38
CA PRO A 24 2.59 -5.49 10.63
C PRO A 24 3.48 -5.60 11.88
N GLU A 25 4.53 -6.41 11.82
CA GLU A 25 5.47 -6.60 12.91
C GLU A 25 6.79 -5.89 12.62
N THR A 26 7.26 -5.13 13.61
CA THR A 26 8.60 -4.56 13.57
C THR A 26 9.65 -5.54 14.10
N ARG A 27 10.77 -5.69 13.40
CA ARG A 27 11.97 -6.38 13.90
C ARG A 27 12.97 -5.35 14.43
N ASN A 28 13.79 -5.75 15.39
CA ASN A 28 15.00 -4.99 15.72
C ASN A 28 15.91 -4.97 14.49
N ALA A 29 16.02 -3.81 13.85
CA ALA A 29 16.88 -3.61 12.70
C ALA A 29 18.33 -3.87 13.15
N GLY A 30 18.97 -4.90 12.60
CA GLY A 30 20.41 -5.08 12.77
C GLY A 30 21.14 -3.97 12.01
N SER A 31 22.21 -3.42 12.55
CA SER A 31 23.03 -2.41 11.85
C SER A 31 23.65 -2.91 10.54
N SER A 32 23.52 -4.20 10.23
CA SER A 32 24.09 -4.88 9.07
C SER A 32 23.16 -4.94 7.84
N GLU A 33 21.93 -4.43 7.90
CA GLU A 33 20.98 -4.48 6.77
C GLU A 33 20.55 -3.07 6.34
N PRO A 34 21.31 -2.36 5.47
CA PRO A 34 20.98 -0.99 5.07
C PRO A 34 19.69 -0.90 4.23
N GLU A 35 19.38 -1.94 3.46
CA GLU A 35 18.18 -2.02 2.59
C GLU A 35 16.90 -2.36 3.35
N TYR A 36 17.04 -2.87 4.58
CA TYR A 36 15.94 -3.21 5.46
C TYR A 36 15.91 -2.26 6.66
N GLY A 37 14.73 -2.06 7.23
CA GLY A 37 14.53 -1.12 8.33
C GLY A 37 14.07 -1.84 9.58
N LYS A 38 13.21 -1.18 10.35
CA LYS A 38 12.42 -1.82 11.41
C LYS A 38 11.42 -2.84 10.85
N GLU A 39 11.22 -2.88 9.53
CA GLU A 39 10.33 -3.82 8.87
C GLU A 39 11.10 -4.94 8.16
N ARG A 40 10.40 -6.05 7.92
CA ARG A 40 10.92 -7.21 7.18
C ARG A 40 10.96 -7.00 5.66
N LEU A 41 10.28 -5.97 5.15
CA LEU A 41 10.30 -5.63 3.74
C LEU A 41 11.41 -4.62 3.42
N PRO A 42 11.95 -4.65 2.20
CA PRO A 42 12.85 -3.60 1.71
C PRO A 42 12.21 -2.21 1.85
N LYS A 43 13.01 -1.22 2.26
CA LYS A 43 12.56 0.18 2.46
C LYS A 43 11.86 0.79 1.25
N ARG A 44 12.19 0.35 0.03
CA ARG A 44 11.54 0.81 -1.21
C ARG A 44 10.02 0.63 -1.18
N TYR A 45 9.51 -0.41 -0.52
CA TYR A 45 8.08 -0.65 -0.43
C TYR A 45 7.38 0.27 0.56
N GLN A 46 8.11 0.94 1.45
CA GLN A 46 7.59 1.93 2.39
C GLN A 46 7.52 3.34 1.79
N ILE A 47 8.13 3.56 0.62
CA ILE A 47 8.19 4.85 -0.04
C ILE A 47 7.32 4.76 -1.29
N ALA A 48 6.25 5.56 -1.36
CA ALA A 48 5.26 5.47 -2.44
C ALA A 48 5.89 5.63 -3.83
N GLU A 49 6.87 6.51 -3.97
CA GLU A 49 7.58 6.76 -5.23
C GLU A 49 8.54 5.63 -5.64
N GLN A 50 8.93 4.76 -4.70
CA GLN A 50 9.93 3.70 -4.91
C GLN A 50 9.32 2.29 -4.87
N SER A 51 8.06 2.17 -4.43
CA SER A 51 7.38 0.88 -4.31
C SER A 51 7.14 0.24 -5.67
N GLY A 52 6.98 1.07 -6.71
CA GLY A 52 6.67 0.64 -8.07
C GLY A 52 5.25 0.10 -8.24
N PHE A 53 4.40 0.24 -7.21
CA PHE A 53 3.00 -0.20 -7.25
C PHE A 53 2.09 1.00 -7.49
N VAL A 54 1.37 0.96 -8.61
CA VAL A 54 0.34 1.94 -8.96
C VAL A 54 -0.98 1.22 -9.13
N VAL A 55 -2.01 1.73 -8.47
CA VAL A 55 -3.38 1.20 -8.55
C VAL A 55 -4.30 2.28 -9.05
N THR A 56 -4.99 1.98 -10.14
CA THR A 56 -6.06 2.83 -10.65
C THR A 56 -7.33 2.47 -9.90
N VAL A 57 -7.80 3.37 -9.05
CA VAL A 57 -9.09 3.27 -8.38
C VAL A 57 -10.15 3.84 -9.32
N SER A 58 -11.22 3.08 -9.54
CA SER A 58 -12.39 3.45 -10.31
C SER A 58 -13.60 2.68 -9.78
N GLU A 59 -14.82 3.16 -10.04
CA GLU A 59 -16.06 2.44 -9.68
C GLU A 59 -16.11 1.00 -10.24
N ASP A 60 -15.42 0.73 -11.35
CA ASP A 60 -15.33 -0.60 -11.96
C ASP A 60 -14.35 -1.57 -11.27
N LEU A 61 -13.53 -1.09 -10.32
CA LEU A 61 -12.56 -1.93 -9.60
C LEU A 61 -13.27 -2.74 -8.51
N GLN A 62 -13.90 -3.84 -8.89
CA GLN A 62 -14.62 -4.74 -7.98
C GLN A 62 -13.79 -5.94 -7.53
N ASP A 63 -12.77 -6.31 -8.31
CA ASP A 63 -11.93 -7.47 -8.03
C ASP A 63 -10.79 -7.15 -7.05
N PRO A 64 -10.43 -8.09 -6.15
CA PRO A 64 -9.29 -7.92 -5.26
C PRO A 64 -7.99 -7.86 -6.07
N LEU A 65 -7.22 -6.78 -5.86
CA LEU A 65 -5.92 -6.63 -6.49
C LEU A 65 -4.85 -7.49 -5.78
N ASN A 66 -4.20 -8.37 -6.52
CA ASN A 66 -3.08 -9.14 -6.03
C ASN A 66 -1.76 -8.45 -6.43
N LEU A 67 -1.00 -7.99 -5.43
CA LEU A 67 0.32 -7.38 -5.63
C LEU A 67 1.43 -8.43 -5.43
N GLU A 68 2.19 -8.71 -6.48
CA GLU A 68 3.35 -9.61 -6.38
C GLU A 68 4.59 -8.86 -5.88
N LEU A 69 5.03 -9.21 -4.67
CA LEU A 69 6.27 -8.68 -4.10
C LEU A 69 7.47 -9.34 -4.79
N LYS A 70 8.22 -8.56 -5.57
CA LYS A 70 9.48 -9.03 -6.16
C LYS A 70 10.60 -8.99 -5.12
N SER A 71 11.17 -10.14 -4.78
CA SER A 71 12.50 -10.18 -4.15
C SER A 71 13.53 -10.03 -5.25
N LYS A 72 14.39 -9.01 -5.13
CA LYS A 72 15.54 -8.83 -6.02
C LYS A 72 16.70 -9.68 -5.52
#